data_AF-A0A1J5TNN5-F1
#
_entry.id   AF-A0A1J5TNN5-F1
#
_cell.length_a   1.000
_cell.length_b   1.000
_cell.length_c   1.000
_cell.angle_alpha   90.00
_cell.angle_beta   90.00
_cell.angle_gamma   90.00
#
_symmetry.space_group_name_H-M   'P 1'
#
loop_
_entity.id
_entity.type
_entity.pdbx_description
1 polymer ?
#
loop_
_entity_poly.entity_id
_entity_poly.type
_entity_poly.pdbx_seq_one_letter_code
_entity_poly.pdbx_strand_id
1 'polypeptide(L)'
;MADLEYNSESREWYIASGLILVITVLCYSFLSWSVIPEQSEILPVVTNAIHLSFALLALSGLFLAIQGYRLKNSKGFILRKDGEEVLYDLERLFIDADLSVKEVSCVNMNSIGLWRPIGRLMLSEGEIEVKEIWLYAYYYRTHVALRGKVPNKIIKKFVSSLA
;
A
#
# COMPACT_ATOMS: atom_id res chain seq x y z
N MET A 1 20.77 -8.66 16.05
CA MET A 1 20.50 -8.69 14.61
C MET A 1 18.99 -8.70 14.45
N ALA A 2 18.39 -7.60 13.99
CA ALA A 2 16.96 -7.60 13.73
C ALA A 2 16.73 -8.38 12.42
N ASP A 3 16.24 -9.61 12.52
CA ASP A 3 15.72 -10.32 11.36
C ASP A 3 14.48 -9.55 10.88
N LEU A 4 14.57 -8.93 9.71
CA LEU A 4 13.41 -8.29 9.10
C LEU A 4 12.40 -9.37 8.73
N GLU A 5 11.19 -9.23 9.27
CA GLU A 5 10.08 -10.10 8.95
C GLU A 5 9.57 -9.76 7.55
N TYR A 6 9.96 -10.59 6.58
CA TYR A 6 9.43 -10.52 5.22
C TYR A 6 7.95 -10.88 5.26
N ASN A 7 7.12 -9.93 4.84
CA ASN A 7 5.70 -10.15 4.70
C ASN A 7 5.32 -10.20 3.22
N SER A 8 4.13 -10.70 2.92
CA SER A 8 3.59 -10.53 1.57
C SER A 8 3.32 -9.05 1.33
N GLU A 9 3.67 -8.55 0.14
CA GLU A 9 3.33 -7.18 -0.28
C GLU A 9 1.83 -6.93 -0.11
N SER A 10 1.02 -7.97 -0.37
CA SER A 10 -0.45 -7.93 -0.26
C SER A 10 -0.99 -7.61 1.14
N ARG A 11 -0.20 -7.84 2.20
CA ARG A 11 -0.68 -7.70 3.58
C ARG A 11 -1.18 -6.28 3.86
N GLU A 12 -0.41 -5.27 3.47
CA GLU A 12 -0.77 -3.87 3.71
C GLU A 12 -1.98 -3.44 2.88
N TRP A 13 -2.15 -3.99 1.68
CA TRP A 13 -3.33 -3.76 0.85
C TRP A 13 -4.59 -4.35 1.48
N TYR A 14 -4.50 -5.55 2.06
CA TYR A 14 -5.62 -6.17 2.77
C TYR A 14 -5.94 -5.46 4.08
N ILE A 15 -4.94 -4.98 4.83
CA ILE A 15 -5.16 -4.18 6.03
C ILE A 15 -5.92 -2.89 5.68
N ALA A 16 -5.47 -2.15 4.67
CA ALA A 16 -6.14 -0.94 4.24
C ALA A 16 -7.56 -1.20 3.72
N SER A 17 -7.73 -2.23 2.90
CA SER A 17 -9.04 -2.67 2.40
C SER A 17 -9.99 -3.03 3.55
N GLY A 18 -9.54 -3.85 4.50
CA GLY A 18 -10.32 -4.26 5.66
C GLY A 18 -10.73 -3.07 6.52
N LEU A 19 -9.81 -2.13 6.77
CA LEU A 19 -10.10 -0.93 7.54
C LEU A 19 -11.17 -0.06 6.87
N ILE A 20 -11.09 0.17 5.56
CA ILE A 20 -12.12 0.92 4.81
C ILE A 20 -13.47 0.19 4.89
N LEU A 21 -13.51 -1.11 4.62
CA LEU A 21 -14.75 -1.88 4.61
C LEU A 21 -15.41 -1.92 6.00
N VAL A 22 -14.63 -2.16 7.05
CA VAL A 22 -15.14 -2.21 8.44
C VAL A 22 -15.72 -0.87 8.86
N ILE A 23 -14.99 0.24 8.64
CA ILE A 23 -15.48 1.58 8.98
C ILE A 23 -16.73 1.91 8.16
N THR A 24 -16.74 1.58 6.87
CA THR A 24 -17.90 1.80 5.98
C THR A 24 -19.13 1.08 6.51
N VAL A 25 -19.01 -0.20 6.90
CA VAL A 25 -20.11 -0.98 7.46
C VAL A 25 -20.58 -0.39 8.78
N LEU A 26 -19.68 -0.05 9.70
CA LEU A 26 -20.05 0.54 11.00
C LEU A 26 -20.82 1.86 10.84
N CYS A 27 -20.30 2.76 10.01
CA CYS A 27 -20.95 4.05 9.73
C CYS A 27 -22.31 3.87 9.05
N TYR A 28 -22.41 2.96 8.08
CA TYR A 28 -23.67 2.68 7.39
C TYR A 28 -24.70 2.06 8.34
N SER A 29 -24.30 1.09 9.16
CA SER A 29 -25.18 0.46 10.15
C SER A 29 -25.71 1.49 11.15
N PHE A 30 -24.87 2.42 11.60
CA PHE A 30 -25.31 3.51 12.48
C PHE A 30 -26.37 4.39 11.79
N LEU A 31 -26.12 4.83 10.55
CA LEU A 31 -27.09 5.66 9.81
C LEU A 31 -28.38 4.91 9.50
N SER A 32 -28.28 3.62 9.15
CA SER A 32 -29.42 2.75 8.87
C SER A 32 -30.31 2.54 10.09
N TRP A 33 -29.75 2.57 11.29
CA TRP A 33 -30.51 2.47 12.53
C TRP A 33 -31.12 3.81 12.94
N SER A 34 -30.36 4.90 12.80
CA SER A 34 -30.68 6.18 13.45
C SER A 34 -31.39 7.20 12.56
N VAL A 35 -31.04 7.27 11.26
CA VAL A 35 -31.44 8.40 10.39
C VAL A 35 -32.25 7.96 9.17
N ILE A 36 -31.86 6.85 8.53
CA ILE A 36 -32.47 6.40 7.27
C ILE A 36 -33.98 6.11 7.38
N PRO A 37 -34.52 5.49 8.47
CA PRO A 37 -35.94 5.20 8.57
C PRO A 37 -36.81 6.45 8.44
N GLU A 38 -36.52 7.50 9.22
CA GLU A 38 -37.28 8.76 9.19
C GLU A 38 -37.05 9.56 7.89
N GLN A 39 -35.81 9.59 7.36
CA GLN A 39 -35.51 10.37 6.15
C GLN A 39 -35.97 9.73 4.85
N SER A 40 -36.16 8.42 4.82
CA SER A 40 -36.62 7.71 3.62
C SER A 40 -38.02 8.12 3.17
N GLU A 41 -38.89 8.49 4.11
CA GLU A 41 -40.26 8.94 3.84
C GLU A 41 -40.31 10.42 3.46
N ILE A 42 -39.43 11.25 4.04
CA ILE A 42 -39.44 12.71 3.87
C ILE A 42 -38.60 13.15 2.66
N LEU A 43 -37.43 12.54 2.45
CA LEU A 43 -36.40 12.94 1.47
C LEU A 43 -35.74 11.69 0.83
N PRO A 44 -36.45 10.97 -0.07
CA PRO A 44 -35.97 9.73 -0.66
C PRO A 44 -34.70 9.91 -1.52
N VAL A 45 -34.54 11.08 -2.14
CA VAL A 45 -33.34 11.41 -2.93
C VAL A 45 -32.08 11.43 -2.06
N VAL A 46 -32.18 11.98 -0.84
CA VAL A 46 -31.05 12.03 0.11
C VAL A 46 -30.69 10.62 0.57
N THR A 47 -31.70 9.80 0.88
CA THR A 47 -31.51 8.40 1.25
C THR A 47 -30.79 7.60 0.16
N ASN A 48 -31.21 7.74 -1.10
CA ASN A 48 -30.53 7.11 -2.24
C ASN A 48 -29.09 7.60 -2.43
N ALA A 49 -28.84 8.91 -2.23
CA ALA A 49 -27.49 9.46 -2.28
C ALA A 49 -26.59 8.89 -1.18
N ILE A 50 -27.13 8.65 0.03
CA ILE A 50 -26.41 7.97 1.12
C ILE A 50 -26.06 6.54 0.69
N HIS A 51 -27.04 5.76 0.23
CA HIS A 51 -26.79 4.38 -0.24
C HIS A 51 -25.71 4.32 -1.32
N LEU A 52 -25.80 5.19 -2.33
CA LEU A 52 -24.82 5.27 -3.41
C LEU A 52 -23.43 5.63 -2.88
N SER A 53 -23.34 6.61 -1.98
CA SER A 53 -22.07 7.05 -1.39
C SER A 53 -21.38 5.92 -0.63
N PHE A 54 -22.14 5.17 0.19
CA PHE A 54 -21.62 4.02 0.92
C PHE A 54 -21.26 2.84 -0.01
N ALA A 55 -22.01 2.63 -1.09
CA ALA A 55 -21.67 1.64 -2.12
C ALA A 55 -20.34 1.99 -2.81
N LEU A 56 -20.11 3.25 -3.16
CA LEU A 56 -18.85 3.72 -3.76
C LEU A 56 -17.66 3.58 -2.78
N LEU A 57 -17.87 3.89 -1.50
CA LEU A 57 -16.87 3.68 -0.46
C LEU A 57 -16.53 2.19 -0.30
N ALA A 58 -17.53 1.31 -0.25
CA ALA A 58 -17.30 -0.13 -0.19
C ALA A 58 -16.53 -0.64 -1.43
N LEU A 59 -16.87 -0.13 -2.62
CA LEU A 59 -16.17 -0.46 -3.86
C LEU A 59 -14.69 -0.06 -3.82
N SER A 60 -14.36 1.07 -3.18
CA SER A 60 -12.97 1.50 -2.97
C SER A 60 -12.17 0.49 -2.12
N GLY A 61 -12.78 -0.02 -1.04
CA GLY A 61 -12.18 -1.07 -0.21
C GLY A 61 -12.01 -2.38 -0.98
N LEU A 62 -13.02 -2.79 -1.75
CA LEU A 62 -12.95 -4.00 -2.59
C LEU A 62 -11.85 -3.88 -3.65
N PHE A 63 -11.70 -2.71 -4.26
CA PHE A 63 -10.64 -2.45 -5.23
C PHE A 63 -9.24 -2.66 -4.62
N LEU A 64 -8.99 -2.18 -3.40
CA LEU A 64 -7.73 -2.42 -2.69
C LEU A 64 -7.50 -3.91 -2.39
N ALA A 65 -8.55 -4.67 -2.05
CA ALA A 65 -8.43 -6.13 -1.87
C ALA A 65 -8.02 -6.83 -3.17
N ILE A 66 -8.55 -6.39 -4.31
CA ILE A 66 -8.17 -6.92 -5.64
C ILE A 66 -6.69 -6.60 -5.92
N GLN A 67 -6.22 -5.39 -5.61
CA GLN A 67 -4.79 -5.06 -5.75
C GLN A 67 -3.91 -5.91 -4.85
N GLY A 68 -4.32 -6.11 -3.58
CA GLY A 68 -3.65 -7.04 -2.67
C GLY A 68 -3.56 -8.45 -3.23
N TYR A 69 -4.66 -8.96 -3.80
CA TYR A 69 -4.67 -10.29 -4.41
C TYR A 69 -3.67 -10.44 -5.57
N ARG A 70 -3.51 -9.40 -6.41
CA ARG A 70 -2.53 -9.40 -7.51
C ARG A 70 -1.08 -9.47 -7.00
N LEU A 71 -0.83 -8.99 -5.78
CA LEU A 71 0.49 -8.90 -5.16
C LEU A 71 0.76 -10.01 -4.13
N LYS A 72 -0.10 -11.03 -4.04
CA LYS A 72 -0.01 -12.09 -3.01
C LYS A 72 1.33 -12.84 -2.99
N ASN A 73 1.95 -13.00 -4.16
CA ASN A 73 3.21 -13.73 -4.31
C ASN A 73 4.45 -12.83 -4.17
N SER A 74 4.25 -11.51 -4.10
CA SER A 74 5.34 -10.54 -3.96
C SER A 74 5.75 -10.43 -2.50
N LYS A 75 7.04 -10.20 -2.26
CA LYS A 75 7.57 -9.98 -0.91
C LYS A 75 7.61 -8.49 -0.64
N GLY A 76 7.43 -8.10 0.61
CA GLY A 76 7.53 -6.72 1.04
C GLY A 76 8.00 -6.63 2.49
N PHE A 77 8.60 -5.51 2.83
CA PHE A 77 8.94 -5.18 4.21
C PHE A 77 8.79 -3.69 4.45
N ILE A 78 8.63 -3.33 5.72
CA ILE A 78 8.28 -1.99 6.14
C ILE A 78 9.40 -1.45 7.03
N LEU A 79 9.71 -0.18 6.84
CA LEU A 79 10.82 0.49 7.52
C LEU A 79 10.46 1.94 7.86
N ARG A 80 11.10 2.46 8.91
CA ARG A 80 10.90 3.82 9.41
C ARG A 80 12.07 4.69 8.96
N LYS A 81 12.16 4.92 7.67
CA LYS A 81 13.21 5.71 7.01
C LYS A 81 12.63 6.32 5.75
N ASP A 82 13.01 7.56 5.45
CA ASP A 82 12.50 8.30 4.29
C ASP A 82 12.62 7.48 3.00
N GLY A 83 11.56 7.51 2.18
CA GLY A 83 11.49 6.69 0.98
C GLY A 83 12.55 7.05 -0.06
N GLU A 84 12.89 8.33 -0.22
CA GLU A 84 13.92 8.77 -1.17
C GLU A 84 15.30 8.29 -0.71
N GLU A 85 15.58 8.39 0.58
CA GLU A 85 16.83 7.89 1.17
C GLU A 85 16.96 6.37 1.00
N VAL A 86 15.86 5.64 1.17
CA VAL A 86 15.81 4.18 0.98
C VAL A 86 16.05 3.78 -0.46
N LEU A 87 15.45 4.51 -1.40
CA LEU A 87 15.65 4.28 -2.83
C LEU A 87 17.12 4.50 -3.21
N TYR A 88 17.71 5.61 -2.75
CA TYR A 88 19.10 5.96 -3.01
C TYR A 88 20.09 4.94 -2.42
N ASP A 89 19.89 4.54 -1.16
CA ASP A 89 20.76 3.56 -0.49
C ASP A 89 20.69 2.19 -1.17
N LEU A 90 19.50 1.76 -1.59
CA LEU A 90 19.32 0.53 -2.35
C LEU A 90 20.05 0.62 -3.68
N GLU A 91 19.80 1.67 -4.46
CA GLU A 91 20.46 1.87 -5.76
C GLU A 91 21.98 1.81 -5.64
N ARG A 92 22.54 2.55 -4.68
CA ARG A 92 23.99 2.55 -4.40
C ARG A 92 24.51 1.15 -4.10
N LEU A 93 23.81 0.36 -3.28
CA LEU A 93 24.23 -1.00 -2.95
C LEU A 93 24.19 -1.96 -4.16
N PHE A 94 23.30 -1.72 -5.12
CA PHE A 94 23.26 -2.49 -6.37
C PHE A 94 24.40 -2.10 -7.31
N ILE A 95 24.68 -0.81 -7.44
CA ILE A 95 25.81 -0.29 -8.24
C ILE A 95 27.14 -0.77 -7.65
N ASP A 96 27.33 -0.70 -6.33
CA ASP A 96 28.53 -1.18 -5.63
C ASP A 96 28.75 -2.70 -5.80
N ALA A 97 27.70 -3.44 -6.11
CA ALA A 97 27.74 -4.88 -6.39
C ALA A 97 27.94 -5.20 -7.88
N ASP A 98 28.23 -4.19 -8.71
CA ASP A 98 28.40 -4.29 -10.17
C ASP A 98 27.16 -4.87 -10.88
N LEU A 99 25.96 -4.58 -10.35
CA LEU A 99 24.69 -4.98 -10.94
C LEU A 99 24.06 -3.80 -11.67
N SER A 100 23.59 -4.04 -12.89
CA SER A 100 22.83 -3.03 -13.64
C SER A 100 21.48 -2.80 -12.98
N VAL A 101 21.25 -1.56 -12.55
CA VAL A 101 20.00 -1.09 -11.99
C VAL A 101 19.59 0.18 -12.72
N LYS A 102 18.30 0.31 -13.02
CA LYS A 102 17.74 1.51 -13.63
C LYS A 102 16.55 1.99 -12.83
N GLU A 103 16.61 3.23 -12.37
CA GLU A 103 15.45 3.90 -11.80
C GLU A 103 14.41 4.19 -12.89
N VAL A 104 13.16 3.83 -12.62
CA VAL A 104 12.00 4.09 -13.45
C VAL A 104 10.83 4.49 -12.58
N SER A 105 9.80 5.08 -13.19
CA SER A 105 8.56 5.37 -12.48
C SER A 105 7.91 4.10 -11.92
N CYS A 106 7.31 4.25 -10.73
CA CYS A 106 6.50 3.22 -10.08
C CYS A 106 5.39 2.68 -11.00
N VAL A 107 4.94 1.47 -10.72
CA VAL A 107 3.76 0.93 -11.41
C VAL A 107 2.57 1.77 -10.96
N ASN A 108 1.80 2.30 -11.92
CA ASN A 108 0.59 3.04 -11.60
C ASN A 108 -0.49 2.07 -11.09
N MET A 109 -0.38 1.71 -9.81
CA MET A 109 -1.41 1.03 -9.05
C MET A 109 -2.14 2.08 -8.27
N ASN A 110 -3.37 2.37 -8.70
CA ASN A 110 -4.22 3.34 -8.02
C ASN A 110 -4.35 2.93 -6.55
N SER A 111 -3.81 3.77 -5.68
CA SER A 111 -3.69 3.56 -4.25
C SER A 111 -4.80 4.27 -3.47
N ILE A 112 -5.69 5.00 -4.17
CA ILE A 112 -6.71 5.87 -3.57
C ILE A 112 -6.06 6.88 -2.59
N GLY A 113 -4.80 7.26 -2.86
CA GLY A 113 -4.03 8.19 -2.03
C GLY A 113 -3.39 7.59 -0.78
N LEU A 114 -3.53 6.29 -0.50
CA LEU A 114 -2.92 5.64 0.67
C LEU A 114 -1.41 5.42 0.53
N TRP A 115 -0.94 5.25 -0.71
CA TRP A 115 0.47 5.07 -1.03
C TRP A 115 0.94 6.21 -1.91
N ARG A 116 2.05 6.84 -1.51
CA ARG A 116 2.83 7.75 -2.34
C ARG A 116 3.92 6.94 -3.05
N PRO A 117 3.94 6.87 -4.40
CA PRO A 117 5.03 6.26 -5.12
C PRO A 117 6.29 7.12 -4.97
N ILE A 118 7.42 6.50 -4.64
CA ILE A 118 8.71 7.18 -4.57
C ILE A 118 9.54 6.85 -5.81
N GLY A 119 9.84 5.57 -6.02
CA GLY A 119 10.58 5.13 -7.18
C GLY A 119 10.61 3.62 -7.32
N ARG A 120 11.11 3.16 -8.46
CA ARG A 120 11.27 1.74 -8.75
C ARG A 120 12.62 1.48 -9.39
N LEU A 121 13.34 0.51 -8.85
CA LEU A 121 14.60 0.01 -9.37
C LEU A 121 14.33 -1.25 -10.20
N MET A 122 14.62 -1.18 -11.49
CA MET A 122 14.54 -2.33 -12.39
C MET A 122 15.89 -3.04 -12.46
N LEU A 123 15.87 -4.35 -12.22
CA LEU A 123 16.99 -5.27 -12.42
C LEU A 123 16.72 -6.16 -13.64
N SER A 124 17.71 -6.95 -14.03
CA SER A 124 17.60 -7.90 -15.14
C SER A 124 16.50 -8.96 -14.95
N GLU A 125 16.35 -9.50 -13.74
CA GLU A 125 15.38 -10.57 -13.42
C GLU A 125 14.41 -10.22 -12.29
N GLY A 126 14.34 -8.95 -11.87
CA GLY A 126 13.51 -8.52 -10.74
C GLY A 126 13.29 -7.02 -10.71
N GLU A 127 12.43 -6.58 -9.80
CA GLU A 127 12.19 -5.16 -9.54
C GLU A 127 12.02 -4.90 -8.03
N ILE A 128 12.43 -3.71 -7.62
CA ILE A 128 12.24 -3.20 -6.26
C ILE A 128 11.43 -1.92 -6.37
N GLU A 129 10.29 -1.86 -5.70
CA GLU A 129 9.44 -0.68 -5.71
C GLU A 129 9.37 -0.09 -4.29
N VAL A 130 9.69 1.19 -4.16
CA VAL A 130 9.66 1.93 -2.90
C VAL A 130 8.43 2.83 -2.88
N LYS A 131 7.58 2.65 -1.87
CA LYS A 131 6.36 3.43 -1.66
C LYS A 131 6.32 3.90 -0.22
N GLU A 132 5.76 5.08 0.01
CA GLU A 132 5.48 5.53 1.37
C GLU A 132 4.00 5.38 1.69
N ILE A 133 3.73 4.92 2.90
CA ILE A 133 2.39 4.86 3.46
C ILE A 133 2.16 6.17 4.19
N TRP A 134 1.22 6.96 3.68
CA TRP A 134 0.81 8.23 4.26
C TRP A 134 -0.61 8.11 4.78
N LEU A 135 -0.81 8.49 6.04
CA LEU A 135 -2.13 8.64 6.64
C LEU A 135 -2.40 10.13 6.71
N TYR A 136 -3.13 10.65 5.72
CA TYR A 136 -3.30 12.10 5.53
C TYR A 136 -1.92 12.79 5.40
N ALA A 137 -1.61 13.78 6.23
CA ALA A 137 -0.34 14.49 6.24
C ALA A 137 0.76 13.80 7.10
N TYR A 138 0.47 12.63 7.68
CA TYR A 138 1.40 11.93 8.56
C TYR A 138 2.10 10.78 7.85
N TYR A 139 3.43 10.89 7.72
CA TYR A 139 4.29 9.80 7.26
C TYR A 139 4.26 8.67 8.30
N TYR A 140 3.78 7.50 7.87
CA TYR A 140 3.74 6.33 8.75
C TYR A 140 5.02 5.51 8.62
N ARG A 141 5.25 4.99 7.40
CA ARG A 141 6.33 4.06 7.09
C ARG A 141 6.61 4.01 5.58
N THR A 142 7.81 3.59 5.23
CA THR A 142 8.19 3.22 3.87
C THR A 142 8.00 1.72 3.69
N HIS A 143 7.37 1.34 2.59
CA HIS A 143 7.16 -0.02 2.15
C HIS A 143 8.06 -0.30 0.94
N VAL A 144 8.91 -1.31 1.08
CA VAL A 144 9.77 -1.80 0.00
C VAL A 144 9.21 -3.11 -0.52
N ALA A 145 8.71 -3.10 -1.74
CA ALA A 145 8.21 -4.27 -2.43
C ALA A 145 9.31 -4.89 -3.30
N LEU A 146 9.48 -6.20 -3.19
CA LEU A 146 10.44 -7.01 -3.95
C LEU A 146 9.67 -7.99 -4.83
N ARG A 147 9.90 -7.91 -6.15
CA ARG A 147 9.22 -8.74 -7.13
C ARG A 147 10.23 -9.41 -8.06
N GLY A 148 9.93 -10.62 -8.48
CA GLY A 148 10.85 -11.44 -9.27
C GLY A 148 12.08 -11.88 -8.46
N LYS A 149 13.23 -11.99 -9.12
CA LYS A 149 14.50 -12.41 -8.51
C LYS A 149 15.32 -11.21 -8.09
N VAL A 150 15.21 -10.85 -6.81
CA VAL A 150 16.06 -9.83 -6.18
C VAL A 150 17.16 -10.51 -5.35
N PRO A 151 18.44 -10.13 -5.51
CA PRO A 151 19.54 -10.68 -4.72
C PRO A 151 19.39 -10.48 -3.21
N ASN A 152 18.99 -11.53 -2.50
CA ASN A 152 18.81 -11.51 -1.04
C ASN A 152 20.05 -11.05 -0.26
N LYS A 153 21.27 -11.27 -0.78
CA LYS A 153 22.51 -10.84 -0.13
C LYS A 153 22.60 -9.32 -0.02
N ILE A 154 22.16 -8.60 -1.05
CA ILE A 154 22.18 -7.13 -1.09
C ILE A 154 21.10 -6.58 -0.17
N ILE A 155 19.90 -7.16 -0.20
CA ILE A 155 18.82 -6.77 0.72
C ILE A 155 19.23 -7.01 2.17
N LYS A 156 19.83 -8.16 2.52
CA LYS A 156 20.34 -8.39 3.88
C LYS A 156 21.40 -7.37 4.29
N LYS A 157 22.30 -6.98 3.37
CA LYS A 157 23.30 -5.94 3.61
C LYS A 157 22.65 -4.58 3.89
N PHE A 158 21.69 -4.17 3.06
CA PHE A 158 20.90 -2.96 3.27
C PHE A 158 20.21 -2.96 4.64
N VAL A 159 19.58 -4.06 5.00
CA VAL A 159 18.85 -4.22 6.26
C VAL A 159 19.80 -4.16 7.45
N SER A 160 20.97 -4.79 7.34
CA SER A 160 21.99 -4.71 8.39
C SER A 160 22.58 -3.31 8.57
N SER A 161 22.55 -2.44 7.56
CA SER A 161 22.96 -1.04 7.69
C SER A 161 21.88 -0.14 8.30
N LEU A 162 20.66 -0.64 8.50
CA LEU A 162 19.56 0.09 9.14
C LEU A 162 19.47 -0.17 10.66
N ALA A 163 20.24 -1.14 11.18
CA ALA A 163 20.30 -1.51 12.59
C ALA A 163 21.42 -0.74 13.32
#